data_AF-A0A6I3HHG4-F1
#
_entry.id   AF-A0A6I3HHG4-F1
#
_cell.length_a   1.000
_cell.length_b   1.000
_cell.length_c   1.000
_cell.angle_alpha   90.00
_cell.angle_beta   90.00
_cell.angle_gamma   90.00
#
_symmetry.space_group_name_H-M   'P 1'
#
loop_
_entity.id
_entity.type
_entity.pdbx_description
1 polymer ?
#
loop_
_entity_poly.entity_id
_entity_poly.type
_entity_poly.pdbx_seq_one_letter_code
_entity_poly.pdbx_strand_id
1 'polypeptide(L)'
;MDVGACRGMTHLFFPTTAERPQARERRESMARIVCASCDVQDMCRTFARDNHEYGLWGGESEDERHQAGYRLIAPIGIRANVG
;
A
#
# COMPACT_ATOMS: atom_id res chain seq x y z
N MET A 1 7.63 3.70 -12.29
CA MET A 1 8.87 3.01 -11.86
C MET A 1 9.00 1.72 -12.64
N ASP A 2 9.90 1.66 -13.63
CA ASP A 2 10.02 0.49 -14.52
C ASP A 2 10.87 -0.66 -13.94
N VAL A 3 11.59 -0.38 -12.84
CA VAL A 3 12.57 -1.27 -12.17
C VAL A 3 12.10 -1.84 -10.83
N GLY A 4 10.83 -1.65 -10.46
CA GLY A 4 10.31 -2.17 -9.19
C GLY A 4 10.22 -3.70 -9.19
N ALA A 5 10.64 -4.34 -8.09
CA ALA A 5 10.53 -5.79 -7.91
C ALA A 5 9.07 -6.29 -7.99
N CYS A 6 8.09 -5.41 -7.76
CA CYS A 6 6.66 -5.69 -7.84
C CYS A 6 6.12 -5.88 -9.28
N ARG A 7 6.94 -5.71 -10.31
CA ARG A 7 6.53 -5.83 -11.72
C ARG A 7 5.88 -7.19 -11.98
N GLY A 8 4.67 -7.16 -12.56
CA GLY A 8 3.88 -8.36 -12.84
C GLY A 8 3.10 -8.94 -11.64
N MET A 9 3.24 -8.38 -10.44
CA MET A 9 2.60 -8.87 -9.22
C MET A 9 1.56 -7.89 -8.65
N THR A 10 0.96 -7.04 -9.48
CA THR A 10 0.06 -5.96 -9.05
C THR A 10 -1.11 -6.42 -8.18
N HIS A 11 -1.59 -7.65 -8.36
CA HIS A 11 -2.63 -8.28 -7.52
C HIS A 11 -2.26 -8.39 -6.03
N LEU A 12 -0.97 -8.32 -5.66
CA LEU A 12 -0.53 -8.26 -4.27
C LEU A 12 -0.55 -6.83 -3.70
N PHE A 13 -0.40 -5.83 -4.55
CA PHE A 13 -0.24 -4.44 -4.13
C PHE A 13 -1.57 -3.71 -4.08
N PHE A 14 -2.57 -4.13 -4.86
CA PHE A 14 -3.87 -3.48 -4.92
C PHE A 14 -4.99 -4.45 -4.48
N PRO A 15 -5.82 -4.08 -3.50
CA PRO A 15 -6.96 -4.90 -3.07
C PRO A 15 -8.02 -5.03 -4.18
N THR A 16 -8.81 -6.11 -4.08
CA THR A 16 -10.00 -6.31 -4.91
C THR A 16 -11.25 -5.82 -4.20
N THR A 17 -12.31 -5.56 -4.96
CA THR A 17 -13.61 -5.17 -4.39
C THR A 17 -14.12 -6.22 -3.40
N ALA A 18 -14.60 -5.77 -2.24
CA ALA A 18 -15.09 -6.62 -1.16
C ALA A 18 -14.06 -7.63 -0.62
N GLU A 19 -12.77 -7.28 -0.65
CA GLU A 19 -11.72 -8.06 -0.02
C GLU A 19 -11.99 -8.25 1.48
N ARG A 20 -11.91 -9.51 1.94
CA ARG A 20 -12.08 -9.84 3.36
C ARG A 20 -10.82 -9.46 4.15
N PRO A 21 -10.93 -9.05 5.43
CA PRO A 21 -9.76 -8.67 6.25
C PRO A 21 -8.63 -9.70 6.27
N GLN A 22 -8.94 -11.00 6.41
CA GLN A 22 -7.92 -12.06 6.38
C GLN A 22 -7.25 -12.24 5.00
N ALA A 23 -7.96 -11.93 3.91
CA ALA A 23 -7.38 -11.93 2.58
C ALA A 23 -6.44 -10.72 2.41
N ARG A 24 -6.88 -9.55 2.90
CA ARG A 24 -6.08 -8.33 2.97
C ARG A 24 -4.76 -8.54 3.71
N GLU A 25 -4.81 -9.08 4.93
CA GLU A 25 -3.61 -9.34 5.74
C GLU A 25 -2.60 -10.24 5.02
N ARG A 26 -3.07 -11.33 4.40
CA ARG A 26 -2.21 -12.25 3.63
C ARG A 26 -1.63 -11.60 2.39
N ARG A 27 -2.45 -10.85 1.65
CA ARG A 27 -2.02 -10.14 0.46
C ARG A 27 -0.95 -9.10 0.79
N GLU A 28 -1.19 -8.28 1.81
CA GLU A 28 -0.25 -7.25 2.25
C GLU A 28 1.04 -7.85 2.83
N SER A 29 0.97 -8.98 3.56
CA SER A 29 2.19 -9.63 4.07
C SER A 29 3.08 -10.12 2.93
N MET A 30 2.50 -10.73 1.88
CA MET A 30 3.23 -11.12 0.68
C MET A 30 3.83 -9.90 -0.05
N ALA A 31 3.06 -8.82 -0.19
CA ALA A 31 3.53 -7.61 -0.85
C ALA A 31 4.69 -6.95 -0.08
N ARG A 32 4.67 -6.96 1.26
CA ARG A 32 5.78 -6.47 2.10
C ARG A 32 7.07 -7.26 1.88
N ILE A 33 6.99 -8.58 1.71
CA ILE A 33 8.16 -9.42 1.39
C ILE A 33 8.79 -8.98 0.07
N VAL A 34 7.98 -8.73 -0.96
CA VAL A 34 8.47 -8.24 -2.26
C VAL A 34 9.04 -6.82 -2.15
N CYS A 35 8.44 -5.94 -1.36
CA CYS A 35 8.99 -4.61 -1.12
C CYS A 35 10.34 -4.63 -0.42
N ALA A 36 10.56 -5.56 0.51
CA ALA A 36 11.79 -5.65 1.29
C ALA A 36 13.04 -6.01 0.44
N SER A 37 12.85 -6.60 -0.74
CA SER A 37 13.92 -6.89 -1.69
C SER A 37 14.03 -5.87 -2.84
N CYS A 38 13.26 -4.78 -2.79
CA CYS A 38 13.15 -3.83 -3.89
C CYS A 38 14.12 -2.65 -3.72
N ASP A 39 15.06 -2.48 -4.65
CA ASP A 39 16.06 -1.40 -4.61
C ASP A 39 15.45 0.02 -4.64
N VAL A 40 14.22 0.16 -5.14
CA VAL A 40 13.51 1.44 -5.22
C VAL A 40 12.49 1.64 -4.09
N GLN A 41 12.57 0.86 -3.00
CA GLN A 41 11.59 0.89 -1.91
C GLN A 41 11.35 2.31 -1.35
N ASP A 42 12.41 3.04 -1.02
CA ASP A 42 12.28 4.36 -0.38
C ASP A 42 11.74 5.44 -1.32
N MET A 43 12.19 5.43 -2.58
CA MET A 43 11.63 6.30 -3.61
C MET A 43 10.15 5.97 -3.85
N CYS A 44 9.80 4.68 -3.89
CA CYS A 44 8.42 4.20 -4.05
C CYS A 44 7.51 4.65 -2.91
N ARG A 45 8.01 4.53 -1.67
CA ARG A 45 7.31 4.96 -0.46
C ARG A 45 7.05 6.47 -0.46
N THR A 46 8.08 7.26 -0.77
CA THR A 46 8.00 8.73 -0.82
C THR A 46 7.01 9.17 -1.89
N PHE A 47 7.13 8.60 -3.10
CA PHE A 47 6.20 8.87 -4.18
C PHE A 47 4.74 8.62 -3.79
N ALA A 48 4.44 7.48 -3.16
CA ALA A 48 3.08 7.13 -2.76
C ALA A 48 2.53 8.03 -1.65
N ARG A 49 3.38 8.51 -0.75
CA ARG A 49 3.04 9.47 0.29
C ARG A 49 2.70 10.84 -0.32
N ASP A 50 3.50 11.33 -1.25
CA ASP A 50 3.32 12.65 -1.87
C ASP A 50 2.13 12.70 -2.84
N ASN A 51 1.86 11.58 -3.51
CA ASN A 51 0.78 11.47 -4.50
C ASN A 51 -0.48 10.79 -3.93
N HIS A 52 -0.46 10.42 -2.65
CA HIS A 52 -1.55 9.77 -1.93
C HIS A 52 -2.11 8.53 -2.67
N GLU A 53 -1.20 7.68 -3.15
CA GLU A 53 -1.54 6.52 -3.97
C GLU A 53 -2.38 5.47 -3.22
N TYR A 54 -3.16 4.69 -3.96
CA TYR A 54 -4.00 3.60 -3.44
C TYR A 54 -3.20 2.29 -3.28
N GLY A 55 -3.51 1.46 -2.28
CA GLY A 55 -2.85 0.16 -2.08
C GLY A 55 -1.50 0.20 -1.35
N LEU A 56 -0.71 -0.88 -1.49
CA LEU A 56 0.58 -1.04 -0.83
C LEU A 56 1.73 -0.51 -1.69
N TRP A 57 2.52 0.40 -1.14
CA TRP A 57 3.64 1.05 -1.83
C TRP A 57 4.83 1.16 -0.89
N GLY A 58 6.03 0.82 -1.36
CA GLY A 58 7.26 0.96 -0.58
C GLY A 58 7.24 0.23 0.78
N GLY A 59 6.41 -0.80 0.94
CA GLY A 59 6.22 -1.53 2.20
C GLY A 59 5.10 -1.00 3.11
N GLU A 60 4.33 0.00 2.67
CA GLU A 60 3.26 0.62 3.46
C GLU A 60 1.91 0.48 2.77
N SER A 61 0.89 0.06 3.52
CA SER A 61 -0.52 0.18 3.15
C SER A 61 -1.01 1.63 3.32
N GLU A 62 -2.21 1.90 2.81
CA GLU A 62 -2.88 3.19 2.99
C GLU A 62 -3.12 3.52 4.47
N ASP A 63 -3.59 2.55 5.25
CA ASP A 63 -3.85 2.74 6.68
C ASP A 63 -2.56 3.06 7.44
N GLU A 64 -1.44 2.41 7.09
CA GLU A 64 -0.12 2.71 7.68
C GLU A 64 0.38 4.10 7.27
N ARG A 65 0.21 4.50 5.99
CA ARG A 65 0.51 5.87 5.56
C ARG A 65 -0.33 6.90 6.32
N HIS A 66 -1.61 6.60 6.54
CA HIS A 66 -2.50 7.47 7.30
C HIS A 66 -2.09 7.58 8.78
N GLN A 67 -1.78 6.46 9.43
CA GLN A 67 -1.27 6.44 10.81
C GLN A 67 0.07 7.18 10.95
N ALA A 68 0.89 7.19 9.91
CA ALA A 68 2.13 7.97 9.85
C ALA A 68 1.91 9.48 9.55
N GLY A 69 0.66 9.93 9.44
CA GLY A 69 0.30 11.34 9.26
C GLY A 69 0.24 11.81 7.81
N TYR A 70 0.38 10.92 6.83
CA TYR A 70 0.22 11.27 5.42
C TYR A 70 -1.25 11.33 5.04
N ARG A 71 -1.59 12.30 4.20
CA ARG A 71 -2.96 12.47 3.72
C ARG A 71 -3.27 11.36 2.71
N LEU A 72 -4.46 10.77 2.80
CA LEU A 72 -4.98 9.89 1.75
C LEU A 72 -5.90 10.71 0.82
N ILE A 73 -5.90 10.41 -0.48
CA ILE A 73 -7.01 10.82 -1.35
C ILE A 73 -8.19 9.94 -0.93
N ALA A 74 -9.04 10.44 -0.03
CA ALA A 74 -10.29 9.76 0.28
C ALA A 74 -11.07 9.56 -1.03
N PRO A 75 -11.44 8.31 -1.38
CA PRO A 75 -12.82 7.89 -1.10
C PRO A 75 -13.02 6.37 -0.82
N ILE A 76 -14.08 6.05 -0.06
CA ILE A 76 -14.68 4.73 0.23
C ILE A 76 -14.00 3.89 1.33
N GLY A 77 -14.68 3.80 2.48
CA GLY A 77 -14.60 2.64 3.38
C GLY A 77 -13.74 2.78 4.64
N ILE A 78 -12.92 3.82 4.77
CA ILE A 78 -12.23 4.08 6.04
C ILE A 78 -13.24 4.69 7.01
N ARG A 79 -13.70 3.89 7.99
CA ARG A 79 -14.33 4.44 9.19
C ARG A 79 -13.27 5.23 9.93
N ALA A 80 -13.29 6.54 9.75
CA ALA A 80 -12.58 7.46 10.62
C ALA A 80 -13.16 7.30 12.04
N ASN A 81 -12.52 6.48 12.88
CA ASN A 81 -12.74 6.56 14.32
C ASN A 81 -12.02 7.81 14.80
N VAL A 82 -12.72 8.93 14.74
CA VAL A 82 -12.35 10.15 15.45
C VAL A 82 -12.80 9.94 16.90
N GLY A 83 -11.82 9.81 17.80
CA GLY A 83 -12.02 9.98 19.24
C GLY A 83 -11.91 11.44 19.63
#